data_AF-A0A837F3F1-F1
#
_entry.id   AF-A0A837F3F1-F1
#
_cell.length_a   1.000
_cell.length_b   1.000
_cell.length_c   1.000
_cell.angle_alpha   90.00
_cell.angle_beta   90.00
_cell.angle_gamma   90.00
#
_symmetry.space_group_name_H-M   'P 1'
#
loop_
_entity.id
_entity.type
_entity.pdbx_description
1 polymer ?
#
loop_
_entity_poly.entity_id
_entity_poly.type
_entity_poly.pdbx_seq_one_letter_code
_entity_poly.pdbx_strand_id
1 'polypeptide(L)'
;FPAGQPVVAFVHCTVEVEITQTISGNTITIDFLRPNATGTAYVYFFSIFPQTKPDYGLAVWDASGTLILTNETRTLSDVVTLGTAGVDASSGYNINTTLAGKWACMPAMLGLITGVVSAGGQPQPYSAIYKSMAKLEGSNTRIFARPQTTPGGNLQNVTYSNLRNVIMAINCANYD
;
A
#
# COMPACT_ATOMS: atom_id res chain seq x y z
N PHE A 1 -3.52 -9.96 -16.00
CA PHE A 1 -4.90 -9.47 -16.18
C PHE A 1 -5.02 -8.74 -17.51
N PRO A 2 -6.21 -8.52 -18.10
CA PRO A 2 -6.36 -7.77 -19.34
C PRO A 2 -5.88 -6.32 -19.18
N ALA A 3 -5.12 -5.80 -20.14
CA ALA A 3 -4.59 -4.44 -20.08
C ALA A 3 -5.73 -3.41 -20.06
N GLY A 4 -5.54 -2.34 -19.29
CA GLY A 4 -6.52 -1.27 -19.14
C GLY A 4 -7.69 -1.58 -18.20
N GLN A 5 -7.75 -2.79 -17.62
CA GLN A 5 -8.75 -3.10 -16.60
C GLN A 5 -8.27 -2.78 -15.18
N PRO A 6 -9.17 -2.31 -14.31
CA PRO A 6 -8.78 -1.94 -12.95
C PRO A 6 -8.47 -3.18 -12.11
N VAL A 7 -7.30 -3.12 -11.47
CA VAL A 7 -6.83 -4.03 -10.44
C VAL A 7 -6.26 -3.19 -9.31
N VAL A 8 -6.55 -3.57 -8.08
CA VAL A 8 -6.02 -2.91 -6.88
C VAL A 8 -5.32 -3.93 -6.00
N ALA A 9 -4.21 -3.52 -5.39
CA ALA A 9 -3.51 -4.31 -4.40
C ALA A 9 -3.62 -3.64 -3.03
N PHE A 10 -3.87 -4.45 -2.01
CA PHE A 10 -3.71 -4.06 -0.61
C PHE A 10 -2.57 -4.88 -0.01
N VAL A 11 -1.70 -4.22 0.74
CA VAL A 11 -0.48 -4.83 1.24
C VAL A 11 -0.40 -4.72 2.75
N HIS A 12 -0.06 -5.83 3.39
CA HIS A 12 0.21 -5.95 4.82
C HIS A 12 1.61 -6.52 5.03
N CYS A 13 2.40 -5.95 5.96
CA CYS A 13 3.76 -6.40 6.22
C CYS A 13 4.01 -6.65 7.72
N THR A 14 4.88 -7.60 8.06
CA THR A 14 5.33 -7.82 9.45
C THR A 14 6.54 -6.97 9.84
N VAL A 15 7.21 -6.40 8.84
CA VAL A 15 8.33 -5.46 9.01
C VAL A 15 8.03 -4.18 8.29
N GLU A 16 8.63 -3.09 8.73
CA GLU A 16 8.54 -1.83 8.01
C GLU A 16 9.30 -1.95 6.67
N VAL A 17 8.74 -1.58 5.54
CA VAL A 17 9.28 -1.74 4.17
C VAL A 17 8.62 -0.71 3.26
N GLU A 18 9.29 -0.29 2.20
CA GLU A 18 8.69 0.57 1.18
C GLU A 18 7.91 -0.32 0.25
N ILE A 19 6.70 0.11 -0.11
CA ILE A 19 5.83 -0.61 -1.01
C ILE A 19 5.55 0.29 -2.21
N THR A 20 5.95 -0.17 -3.39
CA THR A 20 5.65 0.50 -4.65
C THR A 20 4.81 -0.42 -5.52
N GLN A 21 3.68 0.11 -6.01
CA GLN A 21 2.82 -0.58 -6.96
C GLN A 21 3.03 0.03 -8.34
N THR A 22 3.27 -0.83 -9.34
CA THR A 22 3.36 -0.45 -10.75
C THR A 22 2.42 -1.32 -11.57
N ILE A 23 1.60 -0.69 -12.42
CA ILE A 23 0.78 -1.40 -13.41
C ILE A 23 1.34 -1.07 -14.79
N SER A 24 1.75 -2.09 -15.54
CA SER A 24 2.27 -1.95 -16.90
C SER A 24 1.67 -3.04 -17.78
N GLY A 25 0.86 -2.62 -18.76
CA GLY A 25 0.11 -3.53 -19.63
C GLY A 25 -0.76 -4.49 -18.83
N ASN A 26 -0.38 -5.77 -18.85
CA ASN A 26 -1.10 -6.88 -18.24
C ASN A 26 -0.54 -7.31 -16.87
N THR A 27 0.48 -6.60 -16.37
CA THR A 27 1.25 -6.94 -15.17
C THR A 27 1.09 -5.88 -14.09
N ILE A 28 0.90 -6.36 -12.86
CA ILE A 28 0.96 -5.56 -11.64
C ILE A 28 2.19 -6.04 -10.87
N THR A 29 3.09 -5.12 -10.57
CA THR A 29 4.30 -5.39 -9.79
C THR A 29 4.17 -4.69 -8.45
N ILE A 30 4.42 -5.43 -7.37
CA ILE A 30 4.55 -4.89 -6.02
C ILE A 30 6.01 -5.05 -5.61
N ASP A 31 6.72 -3.93 -5.56
CA ASP A 31 8.13 -3.87 -5.18
C ASP A 31 8.26 -3.55 -3.69
N PHE A 32 9.12 -4.30 -3.03
CA PHE A 32 9.44 -4.15 -1.61
C PHE A 32 10.88 -3.71 -1.43
N LEU A 33 11.11 -2.53 -0.85
CA LEU A 33 12.47 -2.02 -0.64
C LEU A 33 12.79 -1.84 0.85
N ARG A 34 13.63 -2.74 1.37
CA ARG A 34 14.40 -2.57 2.61
C ARG A 34 15.58 -3.56 2.67
N PRO A 35 16.80 -3.12 2.34
CA PRO A 35 17.95 -4.02 2.10
C PRO A 35 18.37 -4.94 3.26
N ASN A 36 17.91 -4.70 4.49
CA ASN A 36 18.36 -5.42 5.70
C ASN A 36 17.19 -5.82 6.63
N ALA A 37 15.99 -6.02 6.09
CA ALA A 37 14.84 -6.47 6.89
C ALA A 37 14.38 -7.87 6.47
N THR A 38 14.05 -8.68 7.46
CA THR A 38 13.47 -10.01 7.27
C THR A 38 12.05 -10.02 7.81
N GLY A 39 11.08 -10.27 6.95
CA GLY A 39 9.67 -10.34 7.33
C GLY A 39 8.81 -10.93 6.22
N THR A 40 7.51 -10.85 6.41
CA THR A 40 6.50 -11.40 5.50
C THR A 40 5.64 -10.25 4.99
N ALA A 41 5.35 -10.27 3.69
CA ALA A 41 4.36 -9.40 3.08
C ALA A 41 3.21 -10.25 2.53
N TYR A 42 1.99 -9.80 2.78
CA TYR A 42 0.75 -10.37 2.26
C TYR A 42 0.16 -9.36 1.30
N VAL A 43 -0.17 -9.82 0.10
CA VAL A 43 -0.70 -8.98 -0.98
C VAL A 43 -2.05 -9.53 -1.39
N TYR A 44 -3.08 -8.69 -1.27
CA TYR A 44 -4.45 -9.01 -1.63
C TYR A 44 -4.79 -8.27 -2.92
N PHE A 45 -5.01 -9.01 -4.00
CA PHE A 45 -5.39 -8.46 -5.29
C PHE A 45 -6.91 -8.51 -5.45
N PHE A 46 -7.50 -7.39 -5.83
CA PHE A 46 -8.91 -7.31 -6.18
C PHE A 46 -9.06 -6.75 -7.59
N SER A 47 -9.99 -7.32 -8.34
CA SER A 47 -10.26 -6.96 -9.71
C SER A 47 -11.74 -7.13 -10.05
N ILE A 48 -12.15 -6.56 -11.18
CA ILE A 48 -13.52 -6.71 -11.71
C ILE A 48 -13.60 -7.69 -12.88
N PHE A 49 -12.47 -8.20 -13.39
CA PHE A 49 -12.48 -9.10 -14.54
C PHE A 49 -12.96 -10.51 -14.16
N PRO A 50 -13.48 -11.25 -15.15
CA PRO A 50 -13.96 -12.62 -14.94
C PRO A 50 -12.85 -13.52 -14.41
N GLN A 51 -13.21 -14.37 -13.46
CA GLN A 51 -12.26 -15.27 -12.81
C GLN A 51 -11.99 -16.50 -13.69
N THR A 52 -10.86 -17.17 -13.48
CA THR A 52 -10.61 -18.47 -14.10
C THR A 52 -11.52 -19.51 -13.46
N LYS A 53 -12.07 -20.43 -14.27
CA LYS A 53 -12.89 -21.52 -13.76
C LYS A 53 -12.06 -22.35 -12.75
N PRO A 54 -12.58 -22.58 -11.52
CA PRO A 54 -11.86 -23.39 -10.55
C PRO A 54 -11.90 -24.85 -10.99
N ASP A 55 -10.88 -25.62 -10.60
CA ASP A 55 -10.82 -27.06 -10.92
C ASP A 55 -11.92 -27.85 -10.21
N TYR A 56 -12.42 -27.35 -9.08
CA TYR A 56 -13.47 -27.96 -8.26
C TYR A 56 -14.27 -26.89 -7.50
N GLY A 57 -15.44 -27.26 -7.00
CA GLY A 57 -16.23 -26.41 -6.10
C GLY A 57 -17.38 -25.67 -6.78
N LEU A 58 -17.62 -24.42 -6.36
CA LEU A 58 -18.75 -23.61 -6.76
C LEU A 58 -18.29 -22.47 -7.67
N ALA A 59 -19.01 -22.30 -8.77
CA ALA A 59 -18.80 -21.23 -9.72
C ALA A 59 -20.17 -20.57 -10.02
N VAL A 60 -20.20 -19.25 -10.08
CA VAL A 60 -21.39 -18.45 -10.37
C VAL A 60 -21.16 -17.66 -11.63
N TRP A 61 -22.06 -17.82 -12.60
CA TRP A 61 -22.05 -17.07 -13.84
C TRP A 61 -23.14 -15.99 -13.80
N ASP A 62 -22.88 -14.87 -14.45
CA ASP A 62 -23.94 -13.91 -14.76
C ASP A 62 -24.84 -14.42 -15.91
N ALA A 63 -25.89 -13.66 -16.22
CA ALA A 63 -26.84 -14.00 -17.28
C ALA A 63 -26.20 -14.05 -18.69
N SER A 64 -25.01 -13.46 -18.87
CA SER A 64 -24.26 -13.46 -20.12
C SER A 64 -23.30 -14.66 -20.26
N GLY A 65 -23.20 -15.50 -19.22
CA GLY A 65 -22.28 -16.63 -19.18
C GLY A 65 -20.86 -16.27 -18.72
N THR A 66 -20.68 -15.10 -18.12
CA THR A 66 -19.39 -14.65 -17.58
C THR A 66 -19.20 -15.16 -16.15
N LEU A 67 -18.06 -15.80 -15.86
CA LEU A 67 -17.76 -16.30 -14.52
C LEU A 67 -17.41 -15.14 -13.56
N ILE A 68 -18.30 -14.86 -12.60
CA ILE A 68 -18.20 -13.70 -11.71
C ILE A 68 -17.69 -14.04 -10.31
N LEU A 69 -17.92 -15.27 -9.82
CA LEU A 69 -17.47 -15.72 -8.50
C LEU A 69 -17.10 -17.20 -8.53
N THR A 70 -16.07 -17.56 -7.77
CA THR A 70 -15.64 -18.93 -7.51
C THR A 70 -15.50 -19.17 -6.00
N ASN A 71 -15.50 -20.42 -5.56
CA ASN A 71 -15.21 -20.79 -4.18
C ASN A 71 -13.82 -20.32 -3.68
N GLU A 72 -12.90 -20.09 -4.60
CA GLU A 72 -11.54 -19.61 -4.32
C GLU A 72 -11.44 -18.08 -4.25
N THR A 73 -12.48 -17.37 -4.72
CA THR A 73 -12.51 -15.90 -4.71
C THR A 73 -13.24 -15.35 -3.49
N ARG A 74 -12.95 -14.09 -3.15
CA ARG A 74 -13.61 -13.33 -2.09
C ARG A 74 -14.00 -11.96 -2.62
N THR A 75 -15.18 -11.48 -2.24
CA THR A 75 -15.67 -10.16 -2.64
C THR A 75 -15.08 -9.08 -1.72
N LEU A 76 -14.53 -8.02 -2.32
CA LEU A 76 -14.11 -6.83 -1.59
C LEU A 76 -15.34 -6.12 -1.00
N SER A 77 -15.42 -5.95 0.31
CA SER A 77 -16.64 -5.50 0.99
C SER A 77 -16.41 -4.45 2.09
N ASP A 78 -15.20 -4.32 2.62
CA ASP A 78 -14.91 -3.62 3.87
C ASP A 78 -13.84 -2.53 3.73
N VAL A 79 -13.78 -1.88 2.56
CA VAL A 79 -12.83 -0.79 2.33
C VAL A 79 -13.12 0.38 3.27
N VAL A 80 -12.13 0.71 4.10
CA VAL A 80 -12.16 1.89 4.97
C VAL A 80 -11.20 2.96 4.46
N THR A 81 -11.57 4.22 4.69
CA THR A 81 -10.74 5.38 4.39
C THR A 81 -10.09 5.90 5.67
N LEU A 82 -8.76 6.04 5.66
CA LEU A 82 -7.97 6.55 6.76
C LEU A 82 -7.47 7.96 6.43
N GLY A 83 -7.71 8.87 7.38
CA GLY A 83 -7.43 10.29 7.25
C GLY A 83 -8.61 11.10 6.69
N THR A 84 -8.42 12.40 6.55
CA THR A 84 -9.42 13.34 6.05
C THR A 84 -8.81 14.18 4.94
N ALA A 85 -9.24 13.96 3.70
CA ALA A 85 -8.68 14.65 2.53
C ALA A 85 -8.70 16.18 2.72
N GLY A 86 -7.59 16.84 2.39
CA GLY A 86 -7.43 18.28 2.54
C GLY A 86 -7.12 18.79 3.96
N VAL A 87 -7.29 17.98 5.00
CA VAL A 87 -6.97 18.36 6.40
C VAL A 87 -5.53 18.01 6.71
N ASP A 88 -4.66 19.02 6.78
CA ASP A 88 -3.21 18.84 6.88
C ASP A 88 -2.78 17.89 8.02
N ALA A 89 -3.35 18.07 9.21
CA ALA A 89 -3.01 17.28 10.41
C ALA A 89 -3.43 15.80 10.35
N SER A 90 -4.32 15.42 9.43
CA SER A 90 -4.90 14.07 9.35
C SER A 90 -4.92 13.52 7.92
N SER A 91 -3.98 13.96 7.07
CA SER A 91 -3.89 13.52 5.67
C SER A 91 -2.45 13.41 5.18
N GLY A 92 -2.28 12.69 4.07
CA GLY A 92 -1.00 12.39 3.44
C GLY A 92 0.00 11.85 4.45
N TYR A 93 1.19 12.45 4.52
CA TYR A 93 2.27 11.91 5.35
C TYR A 93 1.99 11.98 6.85
N ASN A 94 0.97 12.75 7.29
CA ASN A 94 0.57 12.84 8.69
C ASN A 94 -0.35 11.69 9.14
N ILE A 95 -0.81 10.83 8.21
CA ILE A 95 -1.63 9.67 8.58
C ILE A 95 -0.77 8.69 9.37
N ASN A 96 -1.24 8.37 10.57
CA ASN A 96 -0.64 7.40 11.47
C ASN A 96 -1.73 6.83 12.40
N THR A 97 -2.34 5.74 11.99
CA THR A 97 -3.49 5.13 12.68
C THR A 97 -3.16 3.70 13.08
N THR A 98 -3.57 3.29 14.28
CA THR A 98 -3.48 1.89 14.71
C THR A 98 -4.87 1.28 14.74
N LEU A 99 -5.03 0.15 14.05
CA LEU A 99 -6.28 -0.62 13.98
C LEU A 99 -6.10 -1.97 14.67
N ALA A 100 -7.13 -2.44 15.36
CA ALA A 100 -7.11 -3.75 16.00
C ALA A 100 -7.13 -4.87 14.95
N GLY A 101 -6.27 -5.88 15.12
CA GLY A 101 -6.16 -7.00 14.18
C GLY A 101 -5.23 -6.72 12.98
N LYS A 102 -5.37 -7.57 11.96
CA LYS A 102 -4.54 -7.56 10.75
C LYS A 102 -5.23 -6.74 9.65
N TRP A 103 -4.58 -5.66 9.23
CA TRP A 103 -5.07 -4.78 8.16
C TRP A 103 -4.05 -4.63 7.05
N ALA A 104 -4.54 -4.47 5.81
CA ALA A 104 -3.73 -4.15 4.65
C ALA A 104 -4.14 -2.79 4.10
N CYS A 105 -3.19 -2.05 3.51
CA CYS A 105 -3.47 -0.75 2.89
C CYS A 105 -3.05 -0.71 1.43
N MET A 106 -3.74 0.12 0.64
CA MET A 106 -3.34 0.37 -0.74
C MET A 106 -2.02 1.17 -0.77
N PRO A 107 -1.02 0.74 -1.55
CA PRO A 107 0.21 1.51 -1.77
C PRO A 107 -0.10 2.86 -2.41
N ALA A 108 0.31 3.95 -1.78
CA ALA A 108 0.03 5.31 -2.20
C ALA A 108 1.20 6.24 -1.87
N MET A 109 1.40 7.28 -2.68
CA MET A 109 2.27 8.40 -2.35
C MET A 109 1.51 9.35 -1.42
N LEU A 110 2.12 9.74 -0.30
CA LEU A 110 1.50 10.53 0.77
C LEU A 110 2.17 11.90 0.96
N GLY A 111 3.37 12.06 0.42
CA GLY A 111 4.15 13.27 0.64
C GLY A 111 5.54 13.19 0.04
N LEU A 112 6.28 14.26 0.25
CA LEU A 112 7.71 14.37 -0.08
C LEU A 112 8.42 15.08 1.07
N ILE A 113 9.62 14.61 1.40
CA ILE A 113 10.60 15.37 2.17
C ILE A 113 11.73 15.79 1.23
N THR A 114 12.15 17.04 1.32
CA THR A 114 13.34 17.57 0.64
C THR A 114 14.25 18.26 1.64
N GLY A 115 15.54 18.32 1.31
CA GLY A 115 16.52 19.03 2.12
C GLY A 115 17.92 18.85 1.57
N VAL A 116 18.89 19.13 2.42
CA VAL A 116 20.31 19.01 2.10
C VAL A 116 20.96 18.12 3.15
N VAL A 117 21.72 17.11 2.72
CA VAL A 117 22.54 16.28 3.61
C VAL A 117 24.00 16.71 3.50
N SER A 118 24.72 16.70 4.62
CA SER A 118 26.17 16.84 4.60
C SER A 118 26.79 15.44 4.71
N ALA A 119 27.14 14.87 3.57
CA ALA A 119 27.81 13.58 3.47
C ALA A 119 29.21 13.79 2.86
N GLY A 120 30.26 13.34 3.54
CA GLY A 120 31.64 13.51 3.06
C GLY A 120 32.15 14.95 3.00
N GLY A 121 31.56 15.87 3.78
CA GLY A 121 32.01 17.26 3.89
C GLY A 121 31.52 18.21 2.79
N GLN A 122 30.67 17.75 1.87
CA GLN A 122 30.00 18.59 0.88
C GLN A 122 28.48 18.51 0.98
N PRO A 123 27.75 19.64 0.83
CA PRO A 123 26.29 19.63 0.78
C PRO A 123 25.77 18.88 -0.46
N GLN A 124 24.86 17.93 -0.27
CA GLN A 124 24.19 17.18 -1.34
C GLN A 124 22.67 17.30 -1.21
N PRO A 125 21.92 17.48 -2.32
CA PRO A 125 20.47 17.50 -2.26
C PRO A 125 19.94 16.12 -1.87
N TYR A 126 18.90 16.12 -1.04
CA TYR A 126 18.19 14.91 -0.63
C TYR A 126 16.70 15.08 -0.87
N SER A 127 16.07 14.03 -1.39
CA SER A 127 14.62 13.92 -1.47
C SER A 127 14.18 12.47 -1.24
N ALA A 128 13.03 12.31 -0.59
CA ALA A 128 12.39 11.02 -0.44
C ALA A 128 10.87 11.15 -0.49
N ILE A 129 10.24 10.18 -1.14
CA ILE A 129 8.78 10.08 -1.21
C ILE A 129 8.27 9.37 0.04
N TYR A 130 7.24 9.93 0.67
CA TYR A 130 6.47 9.21 1.67
C TYR A 130 5.49 8.25 0.99
N LYS A 131 5.56 6.96 1.35
CA LYS A 131 4.67 5.90 0.90
C LYS A 131 3.80 5.41 2.04
N SER A 132 2.57 4.96 1.74
CA SER A 132 1.72 4.28 2.71
C SER A 132 2.29 2.91 3.08
N MET A 133 2.04 2.51 4.32
CA MET A 133 2.48 1.24 4.85
C MET A 133 1.51 0.74 5.92
N ALA A 134 1.16 -0.55 5.87
CA ALA A 134 0.51 -1.29 6.95
C ALA A 134 1.50 -2.28 7.56
N LYS A 135 1.83 -2.09 8.84
CA LYS A 135 2.77 -2.94 9.59
C LYS A 135 2.08 -3.60 10.78
N LEU A 136 2.26 -4.91 10.94
CA LEU A 136 1.84 -5.62 12.15
C LEU A 136 2.72 -5.22 13.33
N GLU A 137 2.10 -4.76 14.42
CA GLU A 137 2.73 -4.42 15.70
C GLU A 137 1.97 -5.14 16.83
N GLY A 138 2.46 -6.33 17.21
CA GLY A 138 1.75 -7.22 18.12
C GLY A 138 0.51 -7.81 17.46
N SER A 139 -0.65 -7.63 18.09
CA SER A 139 -1.96 -8.07 17.56
C SER A 139 -2.65 -7.01 16.68
N ASN A 140 -2.04 -5.84 16.51
CA ASN A 140 -2.65 -4.68 15.85
C ASN A 140 -1.85 -4.29 14.62
N THR A 141 -2.47 -3.55 13.72
CA THR A 141 -1.80 -3.01 12.52
C THR A 141 -1.69 -1.51 12.63
N ARG A 142 -0.45 -1.01 12.51
CA ARG A 142 -0.19 0.41 12.34
C ARG A 142 -0.13 0.75 10.86
N ILE A 143 -0.95 1.70 10.43
CA ILE A 143 -0.99 2.23 9.06
C ILE A 143 -0.46 3.66 9.08
N PHE A 144 0.67 3.89 8.40
CA PHE A 144 1.40 5.15 8.49
C PHE A 144 2.19 5.47 7.21
N ALA A 145 2.73 6.68 7.14
CA ALA A 145 3.61 7.12 6.09
C ALA A 145 5.09 6.84 6.40
N ARG A 146 5.82 6.28 5.44
CA ARG A 146 7.26 6.00 5.55
C ARG A 146 8.04 6.61 4.40
N PRO A 147 9.19 7.28 4.63
CA PRO A 147 10.04 7.74 3.54
C PRO A 147 10.74 6.56 2.84
N GLN A 148 10.84 6.63 1.52
CA GLN A 148 11.46 5.61 0.65
C GLN A 148 12.96 5.40 0.94
N THR A 149 13.71 6.47 1.22
CA THR A 149 15.12 6.41 1.58
C THR A 149 15.37 7.08 2.93
N THR A 150 16.46 6.71 3.59
CA THR A 150 16.95 7.40 4.79
C THR A 150 18.09 8.34 4.38
N PRO A 151 18.17 9.57 4.90
CA PRO A 151 19.29 10.45 4.60
C PRO A 151 20.61 9.86 5.11
N GLY A 152 21.67 9.95 4.32
CA GLY A 152 23.00 9.44 4.67
C GLY A 152 23.78 10.29 5.68
N GLY A 153 23.13 11.28 6.30
CA GLY A 153 23.73 12.22 7.25
C GLY A 153 22.67 13.14 7.84
N ASN A 154 23.12 14.14 8.61
CA ASN A 154 22.22 15.13 9.19
C ASN A 154 21.51 15.93 8.09
N LEU A 155 20.18 15.87 8.10
CA LEU A 155 19.35 16.60 7.16
C LEU A 155 19.19 18.05 7.62
N GLN A 156 19.48 18.99 6.73
CA GLN A 156 19.39 20.44 6.93
C GLN A 156 18.41 21.05 5.92
N ASN A 157 17.91 22.25 6.20
CA ASN A 157 16.97 22.99 5.33
C ASN A 157 15.76 22.13 4.91
N VAL A 158 15.20 21.41 5.88
CA VAL A 158 14.16 20.42 5.64
C VAL A 158 12.86 21.11 5.22
N THR A 159 12.27 20.65 4.13
CA THR A 159 10.94 21.04 3.68
C THR A 159 10.09 19.80 3.50
N TYR A 160 8.84 19.87 3.97
CA TYR A 160 7.87 18.79 3.83
C TYR A 160 6.74 19.25 2.90
N SER A 161 6.40 18.43 1.92
CA SER A 161 5.25 18.65 1.03
C SER A 161 4.22 17.56 1.28
N ASN A 162 3.04 17.97 1.76
CA ASN A 162 1.95 17.05 2.09
C ASN A 162 1.03 16.92 0.88
N LEU A 163 0.77 15.70 0.41
CA LEU A 163 -0.19 15.47 -0.68
C LEU A 163 -1.64 15.63 -0.21
N ARG A 164 -1.88 15.63 1.11
CA ARG A 164 -3.19 15.79 1.74
C ARG A 164 -4.26 14.81 1.24
N ASN A 165 -3.83 13.63 0.83
CA ASN A 165 -4.68 12.52 0.43
C ASN A 165 -4.99 11.57 1.59
N VAL A 166 -5.73 10.50 1.30
CA VAL A 166 -6.16 9.48 2.26
C VAL A 166 -5.56 8.12 1.90
N ILE A 167 -5.58 7.19 2.86
CA ILE A 167 -5.18 5.79 2.64
C ILE A 167 -6.43 4.92 2.65
N MET A 168 -6.59 4.04 1.66
CA MET A 168 -7.60 2.98 1.70
C MET A 168 -7.03 1.74 2.37
N ALA A 169 -7.81 1.10 3.23
CA ALA A 169 -7.42 -0.11 3.95
C ALA A 169 -8.55 -1.14 4.01
N ILE A 170 -8.19 -2.39 4.26
CA ILE A 170 -9.11 -3.53 4.38
C ILE A 170 -8.73 -4.40 5.58
N ASN A 171 -9.70 -5.10 6.16
CA ASN A 171 -9.45 -6.06 7.22
C ASN A 171 -9.09 -7.42 6.60
N CYS A 172 -7.86 -7.89 6.86
CA CYS A 172 -7.36 -9.14 6.31
C CYS A 172 -8.17 -10.36 6.78
N ALA A 173 -8.84 -10.29 7.93
CA ALA A 173 -9.65 -11.40 8.44
C ALA A 173 -10.82 -11.79 7.52
N ASN A 174 -11.23 -10.90 6.62
CA ASN A 174 -12.28 -11.19 5.63
C ASN A 174 -11.76 -11.95 4.39
N TYR A 175 -10.43 -12.09 4.26
CA TYR A 175 -9.75 -12.55 3.05
C TYR A 175 -8.69 -13.64 3.29
N ASP A 176 -8.26 -13.84 4.53
CA ASP A 176 -7.33 -14.91 4.96
C ASP A 176 -7.98 -16.31 4.96
#